data_AF-A0A838ZTM3-F1
#
_entry.id   AF-A0A838ZTM3-F1
#
_cell.length_a   1.000
_cell.length_b   1.000
_cell.length_c   1.000
_cell.angle_alpha   90.00
_cell.angle_beta   90.00
_cell.angle_gamma   90.00
#
_symmetry.space_group_name_H-M   'P 1'
#
loop_
_entity.id
_entity.type
_entity.pdbx_description
1 polymer ?
#
loop_
_entity_poly.entity_id
_entity_poly.type
_entity_poly.pdbx_seq_one_letter_code
_entity_poly.pdbx_strand_id
1 'polypeptide(L)'
;METINISVINTIGDSYGVEAEDGQKIHELIKKALDAGHKVVVSFLNIEMLTTAFLNTAIGQLYKDFSEEQIKANFNVSDLSDAGKISLKRVVDTAKLYYQNPEALDESIKNILED
;
A
#
# COMPACT_ATOMS: atom_id res chain seq x y z
N MET A 1 -12.88 -14.51 -13.09
CA MET A 1 -11.89 -13.66 -12.39
C MET A 1 -11.76 -12.38 -13.19
N GLU A 2 -12.23 -11.27 -12.62
CA GLU A 2 -12.22 -9.96 -13.26
C GLU A 2 -11.06 -9.11 -12.72
N THR A 3 -10.70 -8.06 -13.47
CA THR A 3 -9.71 -7.07 -13.03
C THR A 3 -10.44 -5.77 -12.69
N ILE A 4 -10.36 -5.37 -11.43
CA ILE A 4 -10.89 -4.11 -10.92
C ILE A 4 -9.81 -3.03 -11.03
N ASN A 5 -10.16 -1.92 -11.69
CA ASN A 5 -9.29 -0.76 -11.81
C ASN A 5 -9.73 0.31 -10.80
N ILE A 6 -8.80 0.73 -9.94
CA ILE A 6 -9.03 1.78 -8.94
C ILE A 6 -8.22 3.00 -9.37
N SER A 7 -8.88 4.13 -9.59
CA SER A 7 -8.21 5.41 -9.87
C SER A 7 -7.99 6.15 -8.56
N VAL A 8 -6.73 6.48 -8.23
CA VAL A 8 -6.41 7.17 -6.98
C VAL A 8 -7.05 8.55 -6.95
N ILE A 9 -6.85 9.35 -8.00
CA ILE A 9 -7.38 10.72 -8.09
C ILE A 9 -8.91 10.75 -8.00
N ASN A 10 -9.62 9.79 -8.61
CA ASN A 10 -11.09 9.73 -8.53
C ASN A 10 -11.58 9.29 -7.15
N THR A 11 -10.79 8.50 -6.42
CA THR A 11 -11.17 8.00 -5.10
C THR A 11 -10.96 9.05 -4.03
N ILE A 12 -9.86 9.80 -4.10
CA ILE A 12 -9.49 10.77 -3.07
C ILE A 12 -9.96 12.19 -3.42
N GLY A 13 -10.22 12.47 -4.70
CA GLY A 13 -10.69 13.77 -5.19
C GLY A 13 -9.59 14.83 -5.33
N ASP A 14 -8.32 14.42 -5.27
CA ASP A 14 -7.14 15.29 -5.26
C ASP A 14 -5.96 14.64 -6.01
N SER A 15 -5.05 15.45 -6.56
CA SER A 15 -3.78 15.02 -7.14
C SER A 15 -2.69 14.79 -6.08
N TYR A 16 -2.93 15.17 -4.82
CA TYR A 16 -2.01 15.00 -3.69
C TYR A 16 -2.40 13.81 -2.80
N GLY A 17 -1.78 12.64 -3.01
CA GLY A 17 -1.91 11.48 -2.12
C GLY A 17 -1.03 11.63 -0.87
N VAL A 18 -1.47 12.48 0.06
CA VAL A 18 -0.65 12.90 1.22
C VAL A 18 -1.16 12.31 2.54
N GLU A 19 -2.47 12.36 2.75
CA GLU A 19 -3.07 11.99 4.03
C GLU A 19 -3.27 10.48 4.18
N ALA A 20 -3.09 9.98 5.40
CA ALA A 20 -3.33 8.56 5.70
C ALA A 20 -4.80 8.17 5.48
N GLU A 21 -5.74 9.07 5.78
CA GLU A 21 -7.18 8.85 5.59
C GLU A 21 -7.53 8.59 4.11
N ASP A 22 -6.89 9.31 3.18
CA ASP A 22 -7.07 9.07 1.75
C ASP A 22 -6.44 7.75 1.31
N GLY A 23 -5.29 7.40 1.89
CA GLY A 23 -4.71 6.07 1.70
C GLY A 23 -5.65 4.95 2.17
N GLN A 24 -6.35 5.16 3.29
CA GLN A 24 -7.30 4.19 3.84
C GLN A 24 -8.46 3.90 2.88
N LYS A 25 -9.02 4.93 2.23
CA LYS A 25 -10.08 4.77 1.21
C LYS A 25 -9.64 3.84 0.08
N ILE A 26 -8.41 4.02 -0.40
CA ILE A 26 -7.82 3.17 -1.44
C ILE A 26 -7.67 1.73 -0.95
N HIS A 27 -7.13 1.56 0.26
CA HIS A 27 -6.93 0.24 0.84
C HIS A 27 -8.22 -0.56 0.95
N GLU A 28 -9.31 0.05 1.44
CA GLU A 28 -10.60 -0.61 1.60
C GLU A 28 -11.15 -1.14 0.27
N LEU A 29 -10.98 -0.37 -0.81
CA LEU A 29 -11.36 -0.79 -2.15
C LEU A 29 -10.50 -1.97 -2.65
N ILE A 30 -9.17 -1.91 -2.45
CA ILE A 30 -8.26 -3.00 -2.82
C ILE A 30 -8.66 -4.27 -2.05
N LYS A 31 -8.78 -4.17 -0.73
CA LYS A 31 -9.10 -5.29 0.16
C LYS A 31 -10.42 -5.93 -0.23
N LYS A 32 -11.48 -5.14 -0.43
CA LYS A 32 -12.79 -5.63 -0.84
C LYS A 32 -12.73 -6.42 -2.16
N ALA A 33 -11.94 -5.95 -3.14
CA ALA A 33 -11.79 -6.62 -4.41
C ALA A 33 -10.95 -7.91 -4.32
N LEU A 34 -9.86 -7.89 -3.54
CA LEU A 34 -9.04 -9.08 -3.29
C LEU A 34 -9.81 -10.17 -2.52
N ASP A 35 -10.58 -9.78 -1.50
CA ASP A 35 -11.45 -10.69 -0.72
C ASP A 35 -12.52 -11.35 -1.60
N ALA A 36 -12.97 -10.66 -2.66
CA ALA A 36 -13.90 -11.19 -3.66
C ALA A 36 -13.22 -12.06 -4.74
N GLY A 37 -11.91 -12.29 -4.64
CA GLY A 37 -11.14 -13.08 -5.61
C GLY A 37 -10.90 -12.39 -6.95
N HIS A 38 -10.93 -11.05 -6.97
CA HIS A 38 -10.61 -10.26 -8.15
C HIS A 38 -9.14 -9.86 -8.20
N LYS A 39 -8.65 -9.57 -9.40
CA LYS A 39 -7.39 -8.86 -9.58
C LYS A 39 -7.62 -7.36 -9.43
N VAL A 40 -6.62 -6.64 -8.93
CA VAL A 40 -6.70 -5.20 -8.68
C VAL A 40 -5.54 -4.49 -9.36
N VAL A 41 -5.85 -3.43 -10.11
CA VAL A 41 -4.87 -2.48 -10.62
C VAL A 41 -5.18 -1.09 -10.07
N VAL A 42 -4.24 -0.51 -9.34
CA VAL A 42 -4.37 0.87 -8.84
C VAL A 42 -3.61 1.82 -9.77
N SER A 43 -4.35 2.72 -10.41
CA SER A 43 -3.79 3.74 -11.30
C SER A 43 -3.52 5.02 -10.53
N PHE A 44 -2.26 5.47 -10.59
CA PHE A 44 -1.77 6.74 -10.06
C PHE A 44 -1.75 7.84 -11.11
N LEU A 45 -2.53 7.69 -12.19
CA LEU A 45 -2.62 8.68 -13.26
C LEU A 45 -3.09 10.02 -12.68
N ASN A 46 -2.41 11.10 -13.06
CA ASN A 46 -2.64 12.47 -12.58
C ASN A 46 -2.35 12.71 -11.09
N ILE A 47 -1.67 11.79 -10.40
CA ILE A 47 -1.13 12.06 -9.06
C ILE A 47 0.20 12.79 -9.19
N GLU A 48 0.30 13.96 -8.55
CA GLU A 48 1.48 14.81 -8.57
C GLU A 48 2.44 14.49 -7.42
N MET A 49 1.89 14.12 -6.26
CA MET A 49 2.67 13.87 -5.06
C MET A 49 2.11 12.69 -4.27
N LEU A 50 3.02 11.92 -3.67
CA LEU A 50 2.72 10.82 -2.76
C LEU A 50 3.59 10.93 -1.53
N THR A 51 3.01 10.76 -0.35
CA THR A 51 3.78 10.58 0.88
C THR A 51 3.91 9.11 1.26
N THR A 52 4.89 8.82 2.10
CA THR A 52 5.02 7.50 2.73
C THR A 52 3.82 7.16 3.60
N ALA A 53 3.21 8.15 4.28
CA ALA A 53 2.02 7.92 5.12
C ALA A 53 0.83 7.41 4.29
N PHE A 54 0.56 8.07 3.16
CA PHE A 54 -0.44 7.63 2.20
C PHE A 54 -0.13 6.23 1.67
N LEU A 55 1.09 5.99 1.17
CA LEU A 55 1.46 4.70 0.57
C LEU A 55 1.47 3.53 1.57
N ASN A 56 1.92 3.76 2.81
CA ASN A 56 1.85 2.77 3.88
C ASN A 56 0.41 2.37 4.16
N THR A 57 -0.50 3.34 4.23
CA THR A 57 -1.90 3.09 4.51
C THR A 57 -2.62 2.47 3.30
N ALA A 58 -2.36 2.94 2.08
CA ALA A 58 -2.99 2.40 0.88
C ALA A 58 -2.53 0.97 0.54
N ILE A 59 -1.22 0.71 0.63
CA ILE A 59 -0.60 -0.50 0.08
C ILE A 59 0.19 -1.27 1.14
N GLY A 60 0.95 -0.58 2.00
CA GLY A 60 1.79 -1.23 3.02
C GLY A 60 0.99 -2.17 3.93
N GLN A 61 -0.17 -1.75 4.40
CA GLN A 61 -1.01 -2.57 5.28
C GLN A 61 -1.67 -3.78 4.59
N LEU A 62 -1.61 -3.92 3.26
CA LEU A 62 -2.08 -5.15 2.59
C LEU A 62 -1.34 -6.40 3.09
N TYR A 63 -0.07 -6.24 3.48
CA TYR A 63 0.76 -7.31 4.00
C TYR A 63 0.35 -7.80 5.40
N LYS A 64 -0.62 -7.13 6.04
CA LYS A 64 -1.29 -7.61 7.26
C LYS A 64 -2.30 -8.72 6.97
N ASP A 65 -3.03 -8.58 5.86
CA ASP A 65 -4.22 -9.39 5.56
C ASP A 65 -3.96 -10.44 4.47
N PHE A 66 -2.95 -10.21 3.61
CA PHE A 66 -2.65 -11.05 2.46
C PHE A 66 -1.19 -11.49 2.44
N SER A 67 -0.93 -12.72 1.98
CA SER A 67 0.42 -13.21 1.77
C SER A 67 1.12 -12.47 0.62
N GLU A 68 2.45 -12.47 0.61
CA GLU A 68 3.22 -11.87 -0.48
C GLU A 68 2.89 -12.50 -1.83
N GLU A 69 2.64 -13.82 -1.86
CA GLU A 69 2.23 -14.56 -3.06
C GLU A 69 0.86 -14.09 -3.56
N GLN A 70 -0.11 -13.91 -2.66
CA GLN A 70 -1.44 -13.41 -3.01
C GLN A 70 -1.37 -12.00 -3.60
N ILE A 71 -0.58 -11.11 -2.98
CA ILE A 71 -0.38 -9.74 -3.46
C ILE A 71 0.29 -9.76 -4.84
N LYS A 72 1.39 -10.51 -5.02
CA LYS A 72 2.08 -10.61 -6.32
C LYS A 72 1.21 -11.15 -7.44
N ALA A 73 0.32 -12.09 -7.15
CA ALA A 73 -0.54 -12.72 -8.15
C ALA A 73 -1.74 -11.84 -8.56
N ASN A 74 -2.24 -11.01 -7.63
CA ASN A 74 -3.55 -10.38 -7.76
C ASN A 74 -3.55 -8.85 -7.66
N PHE A 75 -2.45 -8.21 -7.28
CA PHE A 75 -2.37 -6.75 -7.14
C PHE A 75 -1.25 -6.17 -8.00
N ASN A 76 -1.54 -5.06 -8.68
CA ASN A 76 -0.57 -4.31 -9.46
C ASN A 76 -0.84 -2.79 -9.39
N VAL A 77 0.17 -1.98 -9.71
CA VAL A 77 0.04 -0.52 -9.82
C VAL A 77 0.37 -0.06 -11.24
N SER A 78 -0.27 1.01 -11.70
CA SER A 78 0.04 1.67 -12.97
C SER A 78 0.23 3.18 -12.79
N ASP A 79 0.86 3.83 -13.77
CA ASP A 79 1.00 5.29 -13.85
C ASP A 79 1.75 5.94 -12.68
N LEU A 80 2.49 5.13 -11.91
CA LEU A 80 3.30 5.59 -10.81
C LEU A 80 4.59 6.24 -11.34
N SER A 81 4.91 7.44 -10.86
CA SER A 81 6.19 8.10 -11.18
C SER A 81 7.39 7.29 -10.66
N ASP A 82 8.58 7.52 -11.20
CA ASP A 82 9.78 6.78 -10.76
C ASP A 82 10.11 7.06 -9.28
N ALA A 83 9.94 8.29 -8.82
CA ALA A 83 10.04 8.63 -7.41
C ALA A 83 8.98 7.90 -6.56
N GLY A 84 7.75 7.79 -7.08
CA GLY A 84 6.68 7.00 -6.47
C GLY A 84 7.02 5.52 -6.38
N LYS A 85 7.61 4.91 -7.42
CA LYS A 85 8.07 3.51 -7.42
C LYS A 85 9.13 3.25 -6.36
N ILE A 86 10.10 4.17 -6.22
CA ILE A 86 11.13 4.06 -5.18
C ILE A 86 10.50 4.12 -3.78
N SER A 87 9.57 5.05 -3.57
CA SER A 87 8.86 5.21 -2.29
C SER A 87 8.01 3.98 -1.97
N LEU A 88 7.25 3.49 -2.94
CA LEU A 88 6.44 2.29 -2.82
C LEU A 88 7.29 1.05 -2.53
N LYS A 89 8.44 0.91 -3.19
CA LYS A 89 9.36 -0.19 -2.91
C LYS A 89 9.80 -0.20 -1.44
N ARG A 90 10.18 0.97 -0.89
CA ARG A 90 10.57 1.08 0.51
C ARG A 90 9.42 0.71 1.45
N VAL A 91 8.22 1.23 1.18
CA VAL A 91 6.99 0.90 1.91
C VAL A 91 6.75 -0.61 1.93
N VAL A 92 6.82 -1.26 0.77
CA VAL A 92 6.61 -2.69 0.62
C VAL A 92 7.68 -3.50 1.37
N ASP A 93 8.96 -3.11 1.23
CA ASP A 93 10.06 -3.80 1.88
C ASP A 93 9.94 -3.68 3.42
N THR A 94 9.59 -2.51 3.95
CA THR A 94 9.33 -2.30 5.38
C THR A 94 8.10 -3.06 5.87
N ALA A 95 7.00 -3.05 5.12
CA ALA A 95 5.78 -3.77 5.48
C ALA A 95 6.01 -5.27 5.59
N LYS A 96 6.76 -5.86 4.66
CA LYS A 96 7.13 -7.28 4.73
C LYS A 96 7.91 -7.60 5.99
N LEU A 97 8.93 -6.81 6.31
CA LEU A 97 9.73 -7.02 7.54
C LEU A 97 8.85 -6.93 8.79
N TYR A 98 7.96 -5.93 8.85
CA TYR A 98 7.07 -5.73 9.98
C TYR A 98 6.06 -6.86 10.15
N TYR A 99 5.35 -7.24 9.08
CA TYR A 99 4.26 -8.23 9.17
C TYR A 99 4.75 -9.69 9.12
N GLN A 100 6.01 -9.96 8.73
CA GLN A 100 6.61 -11.29 8.86
C GLN A 100 6.97 -11.63 10.30
N ASN A 101 7.37 -10.66 11.13
CA ASN A 101 7.72 -10.88 12.54
C ASN A 101 7.54 -9.60 13.40
N PRO A 102 6.29 -9.20 13.68
CA PRO A 102 6.02 -7.93 14.36
C PRO A 102 6.60 -7.89 15.78
N GLU A 103 6.60 -9.01 16.50
CA GLU A 103 7.13 -9.09 17.87
C GLU A 103 8.65 -8.86 17.93
N ALA A 104 9.41 -9.44 17.02
CA ALA A 104 10.87 -9.26 17.00
C ALA A 104 11.29 -7.83 16.61
N LEU A 105 10.50 -7.15 15.76
CA LEU A 105 10.76 -5.76 15.42
C LEU A 105 10.43 -4.83 16.58
N ASP A 106 9.29 -5.05 17.25
CA ASP A 106 8.88 -4.26 18.41
C ASP A 106 9.89 -4.39 19.56
N GLU A 107 10.44 -5.59 19.80
CA GLU A 107 11.50 -5.81 20.79
C GLU A 107 12.79 -5.08 20.42
N SER A 108 13.20 -5.13 19.15
CA SER A 108 14.38 -4.42 18.65
C SER A 108 14.25 -2.90 18.78
N ILE A 109 13.06 -2.35 18.49
CA ILE A 109 12.80 -0.91 18.63
C ILE A 109 12.81 -0.48 20.10
N LYS A 110 12.18 -1.26 20.99
CA LYS A 110 12.20 -0.98 22.44
C LYS A 110 13.62 -0.93 22.99
N ASN A 111 14.44 -1.93 22.65
CA ASN A 111 15.83 -2.01 23.11
C ASN A 111 16.69 -0.82 22.64
N ILE A 112 16.39 -0.20 21.49
CA ILE A 112 17.11 0.99 20.99
C ILE A 112 16.64 2.28 21.69
N LEU A 113 15.37 2.35 22.11
CA LEU A 113 14.79 3.53 22.76
C LEU A 113 15.02 3.58 24.28
N GLU A 114 15.43 2.46 24.88
CA GLU A 114 15.74 2.33 26.31
C GLU A 114 17.23 2.56 26.66
N ASP A 115 18.09 2.81 25.65
CA ASP A 115 19.49 3.27 25.77
C ASP A 115 19.64 4.79 25.50
#